data_AF-A0A6P6QC68-F1
#
_entry.id   AF-A0A6P6QC68-F1
#
_cell.length_a   1.000
_cell.length_b   1.000
_cell.length_c   1.000
_cell.angle_alpha   90.00
_cell.angle_beta   90.00
_cell.angle_gamma   90.00
#
_symmetry.space_group_name_H-M   'P 1'
#
loop_
_entity.id
_entity.type
_entity.pdbx_description
1 polymer ?
#
loop_
_entity_poly.entity_id
_entity_poly.type
_entity_poly.pdbx_seq_one_letter_code
_entity_poly.pdbx_strand_id
1 'polypeptide(L)'
;MGAGPARCRKCAAGYRSSGMRCIDIDECAEEVLACPGVSMFCENTEGSFHCQCAVGYTRRGDTCERSQTTASEEKGLFDDIQEDEIEVLQQMFFGVVLCALATLAAKGDLVFTSIFMGAVAAMAGYWLSDKSDRLIESILKGR
;
A
#
# COMPACT_ATOMS: atom_id res chain seq x y z
N MET A 1 11.84 -40.55 58.44
CA MET A 1 12.03 -39.89 57.14
C MET A 1 10.75 -40.12 56.33
N GLY A 2 9.75 -39.23 56.47
CA GLY A 2 8.48 -39.34 55.74
C GLY A 2 8.50 -38.42 54.53
N ALA A 3 8.50 -38.98 53.33
CA ALA A 3 8.35 -38.22 52.10
C ALA A 3 6.94 -37.60 52.09
N GLY A 4 6.87 -36.26 52.20
CA GLY A 4 5.63 -35.51 52.06
C GLY A 4 5.00 -35.71 50.66
N PRO A 5 3.75 -35.27 50.46
CA PRO A 5 3.08 -35.43 49.17
C PRO A 5 3.97 -34.80 48.09
N ALA A 6 4.33 -35.60 47.08
CA ALA A 6 4.93 -35.07 45.87
C ALA A 6 3.98 -33.99 45.36
N ARG A 7 4.37 -32.73 45.55
CA ARG A 7 3.57 -31.59 45.12
C ARG A 7 3.50 -31.71 43.61
N CYS A 8 2.39 -32.22 43.10
CA CYS A 8 2.14 -32.26 41.67
C CYS A 8 2.08 -30.78 41.25
N ARG A 9 3.18 -30.29 40.67
CA ARG A 9 3.30 -28.90 40.25
C ARG A 9 2.44 -28.77 39.01
N LYS A 10 1.14 -28.50 39.20
CA LYS A 10 0.25 -28.18 38.10
C LYS A 10 0.83 -26.95 37.40
N CYS A 11 1.12 -27.08 36.12
CA CYS A 11 1.54 -25.96 35.30
C CYS A 11 0.34 -25.01 35.07
N ALA A 12 0.64 -23.75 34.77
CA ALA A 12 -0.39 -22.81 34.33
C ALA A 12 -1.00 -23.28 32.99
N ALA A 13 -2.18 -22.75 32.64
CA ALA A 13 -2.73 -22.98 31.30
C ALA A 13 -1.73 -22.52 30.22
N GLY A 14 -1.63 -23.25 29.11
CA GLY A 14 -0.61 -23.01 28.06
C GLY A 14 0.75 -23.66 28.34
N TYR A 15 0.92 -24.40 29.44
CA TYR A 15 2.20 -25.06 29.77
C TYR A 15 2.03 -26.56 30.04
N ARG A 16 2.97 -27.36 29.54
CA ARG A 16 3.08 -28.80 29.82
C ARG A 16 4.15 -29.10 30.86
N SER A 17 3.88 -30.09 31.72
CA SER A 17 4.86 -30.53 32.72
C SER A 17 5.90 -31.44 32.09
N SER A 18 7.16 -31.03 32.11
CA SER A 18 8.31 -31.87 31.78
C SER A 18 9.18 -32.03 33.03
N GLY A 19 8.91 -33.11 33.78
CA GLY A 19 9.52 -33.38 35.07
C GLY A 19 9.14 -32.34 36.13
N MET A 20 10.12 -31.56 36.61
CA MET A 20 9.94 -30.49 37.62
C MET A 20 9.77 -29.09 37.01
N ARG A 21 9.81 -28.97 35.67
CA ARG A 21 9.68 -27.71 34.93
C ARG A 21 8.38 -27.68 34.15
N CYS A 22 7.86 -26.47 33.96
CA CYS A 22 6.75 -26.20 33.04
C CYS A 22 7.37 -25.65 31.76
N ILE A 23 7.09 -26.30 30.64
CA ILE A 23 7.52 -25.89 29.31
C ILE A 23 6.29 -25.33 28.61
N ASP A 24 6.48 -24.22 27.92
CA ASP A 24 5.46 -23.61 27.07
C ASP A 24 4.98 -24.61 26.01
N ILE A 25 3.68 -24.59 25.71
CA ILE A 25 3.10 -25.39 24.64
C ILE A 25 3.11 -24.49 23.40
N ASP A 26 3.77 -24.92 22.34
CA ASP A 26 3.72 -24.19 21.07
C ASP A 26 2.45 -24.58 20.32
N GLU A 27 1.36 -23.88 20.60
CA GLU A 27 0.07 -24.18 19.96
C GLU A 27 0.13 -23.96 18.45
N CYS A 28 0.99 -23.06 17.96
CA CYS A 28 1.16 -22.83 16.52
C CYS A 28 1.82 -24.01 15.79
N ALA A 29 2.69 -24.75 16.47
CA ALA A 29 3.37 -25.93 15.91
C ALA A 29 2.61 -27.24 16.18
N GLU A 30 1.94 -27.35 17.33
CA GLU A 30 1.22 -28.57 17.73
C GLU A 30 -0.24 -28.60 17.21
N GLU A 31 -0.89 -27.45 17.00
CA GLU A 31 -2.31 -27.35 16.62
C GLU A 31 -2.50 -26.85 15.17
N VAL A 32 -2.89 -27.76 14.28
CA VAL A 32 -3.07 -27.50 12.83
C VAL A 32 -4.11 -26.41 12.53
N LEU A 33 -5.00 -26.11 13.47
CA LEU A 33 -6.02 -25.04 13.38
C LEU A 33 -5.97 -24.06 14.56
N ALA A 34 -4.79 -23.74 15.10
CA ALA A 34 -4.66 -22.76 16.18
C ALA A 34 -5.40 -21.44 15.86
N CYS A 35 -5.37 -21.02 14.58
CA CYS A 35 -6.11 -19.86 14.10
C CYS A 35 -7.30 -20.23 13.20
N PRO A 36 -8.45 -19.55 13.33
CA PRO A 36 -9.67 -19.89 12.60
C PRO A 36 -9.63 -19.56 11.10
N GLY A 37 -8.71 -18.69 10.66
CA GLY A 37 -8.65 -18.16 9.30
C GLY A 37 -7.45 -18.65 8.49
N VAL A 38 -7.68 -18.97 7.21
CA VAL A 38 -6.63 -19.37 6.24
C VAL A 38 -5.67 -18.23 5.90
N SER A 39 -6.07 -16.98 6.14
CA SER A 39 -5.30 -15.75 5.92
C SER A 39 -4.72 -15.16 7.22
N MET A 40 -4.55 -16.01 8.25
CA MET A 40 -3.94 -15.65 9.52
C MET A 40 -2.62 -16.40 9.70
N PHE A 41 -1.65 -15.74 10.34
CA PHE A 41 -0.47 -16.40 10.88
C PHE A 41 -0.59 -16.51 12.40
N CYS A 42 -0.16 -17.64 12.93
CA CYS A 42 -0.11 -17.90 14.35
C CYS A 42 1.27 -17.48 14.88
N GLU A 43 1.30 -16.71 15.96
CA GLU A 43 2.51 -16.35 16.69
C GLU A 43 2.42 -16.92 18.10
N ASN A 44 3.36 -17.80 18.44
CA ASN A 44 3.43 -18.42 19.76
C ASN A 44 4.03 -17.44 20.77
N THR A 45 3.42 -17.32 21.95
CA THR A 45 3.86 -16.46 23.04
C THR A 45 4.00 -17.28 24.33
N GLU A 46 4.77 -16.82 25.32
CA GLU A 46 4.91 -17.62 26.55
C GLU A 46 3.57 -17.74 27.31
N GLY A 47 2.99 -18.92 27.29
CA GLY A 47 1.74 -19.32 27.94
C GLY A 47 0.48 -19.13 27.10
N SER A 48 0.60 -18.70 25.84
CA SER A 48 -0.54 -18.50 24.93
C SER A 48 -0.08 -18.32 23.48
N PHE A 49 -1.01 -18.11 22.56
CA PHE A 49 -0.71 -17.75 21.19
C PHE A 49 -1.61 -16.61 20.70
N HIS A 50 -1.15 -15.89 19.69
CA HIS A 50 -1.91 -14.80 19.07
C HIS A 50 -1.97 -15.00 17.55
N CYS A 51 -3.19 -14.84 17.01
CA CYS A 51 -3.44 -14.89 15.58
C CYS A 51 -3.43 -13.48 14.99
N GLN A 52 -2.60 -13.28 13.97
CA GLN A 52 -2.51 -12.01 13.24
C GLN A 52 -2.87 -12.22 11.77
N CYS A 53 -3.42 -11.18 11.13
CA CYS A 53 -3.70 -11.25 9.70
C CYS A 53 -2.39 -11.19 8.90
N ALA A 54 -2.31 -11.97 7.82
CA ALA A 54 -1.16 -11.93 6.92
C ALA A 54 -0.96 -10.53 6.30
N VAL A 55 0.25 -10.25 5.81
CA VAL A 55 0.57 -8.98 5.15
C VAL A 55 -0.44 -8.72 4.02
N GLY A 56 -1.01 -7.51 4.00
CA GLY A 56 -2.06 -7.12 3.05
C GLY A 56 -3.49 -7.55 3.43
N TYR A 57 -3.69 -8.10 4.63
CA TYR A 57 -5.01 -8.42 5.17
C TYR A 57 -5.29 -7.58 6.42
N THR A 58 -6.52 -7.06 6.51
CA THR A 58 -6.98 -6.29 7.66
C THR A 58 -8.06 -7.08 8.39
N ARG A 59 -7.98 -7.06 9.72
CA ARG A 59 -8.94 -7.73 10.59
C ARG A 59 -10.29 -7.00 10.55
N ARG A 60 -11.32 -7.67 10.04
CA ARG A 60 -12.71 -7.20 10.05
C ARG A 60 -13.56 -8.20 10.84
N GLY A 61 -13.73 -7.93 12.14
CA GLY A 61 -14.35 -8.87 13.07
C GLY A 61 -13.44 -10.06 13.35
N ASP A 62 -13.95 -11.28 13.15
CA ASP A 62 -13.24 -12.56 13.31
C ASP A 62 -12.58 -13.05 11.99
N THR A 63 -12.76 -12.29 10.90
CA THR A 63 -12.22 -12.65 9.58
C THR A 63 -11.15 -11.65 9.14
N CYS A 64 -10.07 -12.16 8.56
CA CYS A 64 -9.09 -11.34 7.86
C CYS A 64 -9.52 -11.15 6.41
N GLU A 65 -9.96 -9.94 6.06
CA GLU A 65 -10.27 -9.57 4.69
C GLU A 65 -9.04 -8.98 4.02
N ARG A 66 -8.86 -9.22 2.71
CA ARG A 66 -7.77 -8.59 1.96
C ARG A 66 -8.01 -7.08 2.01
N SER A 67 -7.05 -6.35 2.57
CA SER A 67 -7.10 -4.90 2.59
C SER A 67 -6.84 -4.40 1.18
N GLN A 68 -7.91 -4.15 0.42
CA GLN A 68 -7.83 -3.34 -0.80
C GLN A 68 -7.73 -1.85 -0.49
N THR A 69 -7.46 -1.47 0.76
CA THR A 69 -7.03 -0.12 1.07
C THR A 69 -5.58 0.03 0.63
N THR A 70 -5.40 0.75 -0.46
CA THR A 70 -4.27 1.59 -0.80
C THR A 70 -3.75 2.37 0.42
N ALA A 71 -3.09 1.72 1.39
CA ALA A 71 -2.44 2.34 2.55
C ALA A 71 -1.76 1.28 3.44
N SER A 72 -0.66 0.70 2.97
CA SER A 72 0.56 0.54 3.78
C SER A 72 1.65 0.02 2.85
N GLU A 73 2.41 0.97 2.31
CA GLU A 73 3.86 0.84 2.12
C GLU A 73 4.40 -0.47 1.53
N GLU A 74 3.75 -1.00 0.50
CA GLU A 74 4.56 -1.45 -0.62
C GLU A 74 4.96 -0.15 -1.33
N LYS A 75 6.18 0.29 -1.05
CA LYS A 75 6.92 1.14 -1.97
C LYS A 75 6.71 0.53 -3.35
N GLY A 76 5.84 1.13 -4.14
CA GLY A 76 5.78 0.86 -5.56
C GLY A 76 7.20 1.04 -6.06
N LEU A 77 7.75 -0.02 -6.67
CA LEU A 77 9.07 0.00 -7.32
C LEU A 77 9.14 1.01 -8.49
N PHE A 78 8.09 1.82 -8.67
CA PHE A 78 7.92 2.84 -9.70
C PHE A 78 7.42 4.19 -9.15
N ASP A 79 7.37 4.38 -7.82
CA ASP A 79 7.09 5.69 -7.18
C ASP A 79 8.35 6.39 -6.67
N ASP A 80 9.52 5.92 -7.13
CA ASP A 80 10.76 6.70 -7.06
C ASP A 80 11.09 7.09 -8.50
N ILE A 81 10.75 8.35 -8.82
CA ILE A 81 11.43 9.16 -9.83
C ILE A 81 11.09 8.81 -11.29
N GLN A 82 10.05 9.47 -11.81
CA GLN A 82 10.14 10.20 -13.09
C GLN A 82 9.24 11.45 -13.12
N GLU A 83 8.95 12.11 -11.98
CA GLU A 83 8.51 13.52 -12.06
C GLU A 83 9.66 14.44 -12.53
N ASP A 84 10.90 13.95 -12.46
CA ASP A 84 12.12 14.64 -12.89
C ASP A 84 12.37 14.54 -14.42
N GLU A 85 11.78 13.56 -15.13
CA GLU A 85 11.96 13.43 -16.60
C GLU A 85 10.96 14.28 -17.40
N ILE A 86 9.78 14.58 -16.84
CA ILE A 86 8.74 15.34 -17.56
C ILE A 86 9.13 16.82 -17.64
N GLU A 87 9.79 17.40 -16.62
CA GLU A 87 10.26 18.79 -16.69
C GLU A 87 11.42 18.98 -17.67
N VAL A 88 12.35 18.02 -17.75
CA VAL A 88 13.50 18.10 -18.67
C VAL A 88 13.03 17.91 -20.12
N LEU A 89 12.12 16.96 -20.38
CA LEU A 89 11.53 16.77 -21.71
C LEU A 89 10.68 17.97 -22.13
N GLN A 90 9.94 18.56 -21.20
CA GLN A 90 9.13 19.77 -21.41
C GLN A 90 10.01 20.99 -21.73
N GLN A 91 11.14 21.18 -21.03
CA GLN A 91 12.10 22.24 -21.30
C GLN A 91 12.79 22.08 -22.68
N MET A 92 13.13 20.85 -23.07
CA MET A 92 13.68 20.56 -24.40
C MET A 92 12.63 20.75 -25.50
N PHE A 93 11.37 20.37 -25.26
CA PHE A 93 10.29 20.58 -26.21
C PHE A 93 9.99 22.07 -26.43
N PHE A 94 9.92 22.87 -25.36
CA PHE A 94 9.74 24.31 -25.50
C PHE A 94 10.91 24.97 -26.23
N GLY A 95 12.16 24.53 -26.00
CA GLY A 95 13.32 25.04 -26.73
C GLY A 95 13.26 24.75 -28.23
N VAL A 96 12.93 23.52 -28.63
CA VAL A 96 12.81 23.13 -30.05
C VAL A 96 11.63 23.82 -30.71
N VAL A 97 10.50 23.93 -30.03
CA VAL A 97 9.31 24.63 -30.51
C VAL A 97 9.58 26.12 -30.69
N LEU A 98 10.19 26.80 -29.71
CA LEU A 98 10.53 28.22 -29.82
C LEU A 98 11.54 28.48 -30.95
N CYS A 99 12.51 27.59 -31.14
CA CYS A 99 13.46 27.67 -32.25
C CYS A 99 12.74 27.53 -33.60
N ALA A 100 11.87 26.53 -33.75
CA ALA A 100 11.05 26.33 -34.95
C ALA A 100 10.14 27.54 -35.21
N LEU A 101 9.45 28.05 -34.19
CA LEU A 101 8.61 29.25 -34.28
C LEU A 101 9.41 30.49 -34.68
N ALA A 102 10.63 30.68 -34.16
CA ALA A 102 11.51 31.78 -34.56
C ALA A 102 11.94 31.66 -36.04
N THR A 103 12.26 30.45 -36.50
CA THR A 103 12.60 30.20 -37.92
C THR A 103 11.41 30.39 -38.87
N LEU A 104 10.19 30.10 -38.41
CA LEU A 104 8.94 30.29 -39.16
C LEU A 104 8.49 31.76 -39.16
N ALA A 105 8.64 32.47 -38.03
CA ALA A 105 8.38 33.90 -37.94
C ALA A 105 9.30 34.71 -38.85
N ALA A 106 10.57 34.30 -38.99
CA ALA A 106 11.50 34.88 -39.96
C ALA A 106 11.07 34.64 -41.43
N LYS A 107 10.23 33.63 -41.68
CA LYS A 107 9.66 33.30 -43.01
C LYS A 107 8.27 33.90 -43.26
N GLY A 108 7.58 34.38 -42.22
CA GLY A 108 6.29 35.08 -42.33
C GLY A 108 5.05 34.20 -42.44
N ASP A 109 5.13 32.91 -42.12
CA ASP A 109 4.00 31.98 -42.29
C ASP A 109 3.04 31.97 -41.07
N LEU A 110 2.01 32.82 -41.13
CA LEU A 110 0.95 33.02 -40.12
C LEU A 110 0.07 31.78 -39.84
N VAL A 111 0.18 30.73 -40.65
CA VAL A 111 -0.61 29.49 -40.52
C VAL A 111 -0.09 28.63 -39.37
N PHE A 112 1.21 28.62 -39.11
CA PHE A 112 1.78 27.80 -38.04
C PHE A 112 1.53 28.39 -36.64
N THR A 113 1.45 29.71 -36.52
CA THR A 113 1.14 30.38 -35.26
C THR A 113 -0.27 30.09 -34.77
N SER A 114 -1.25 29.93 -35.67
CA SER A 114 -2.63 29.59 -35.31
C SER A 114 -2.79 28.12 -34.93
N ILE A 115 -2.09 27.21 -35.61
CA ILE A 115 -2.04 25.78 -35.24
C ILE A 115 -1.46 25.62 -33.83
N PHE A 116 -0.39 26.36 -33.52
CA PHE A 116 0.23 26.30 -32.20
C PHE A 116 -0.67 26.87 -31.10
N MET A 117 -1.26 28.04 -31.31
CA MET A 117 -2.25 28.60 -30.37
C MET A 117 -3.45 27.66 -30.17
N GLY A 118 -3.90 26.98 -31.24
CA GLY A 118 -4.94 25.97 -31.17
C GLY A 118 -4.55 24.76 -30.32
N ALA A 119 -3.33 24.25 -30.48
CA ALA A 119 -2.81 23.14 -29.69
C ALA A 119 -2.66 23.51 -28.21
N VAL A 120 -2.12 24.69 -27.90
CA VAL A 120 -2.00 25.19 -26.52
C VAL A 120 -3.38 25.38 -25.88
N ALA A 121 -4.35 25.92 -26.60
CA ALA A 121 -5.71 26.08 -26.11
C ALA A 121 -6.40 24.72 -25.86
N ALA A 122 -6.21 23.74 -26.74
CA ALA A 122 -6.76 22.40 -26.58
C ALA A 122 -6.16 21.67 -25.36
N MET A 123 -4.84 21.79 -25.16
CA MET A 123 -4.16 21.21 -23.98
C MET A 123 -4.62 21.86 -22.68
N ALA A 124 -4.77 23.19 -22.66
CA ALA A 124 -5.31 23.91 -21.51
C ALA A 124 -6.77 23.50 -21.21
N GLY A 125 -7.59 23.33 -22.26
CA GLY A 125 -8.96 22.85 -22.12
C GLY A 125 -9.06 21.43 -21.56
N TYR A 126 -8.24 20.50 -22.07
CA TYR A 126 -8.18 19.12 -21.56
C TYR A 126 -7.77 19.08 -20.09
N TRP A 127 -6.75 19.84 -19.70
CA TRP A 127 -6.26 19.88 -18.33
C TRP A 127 -7.28 20.48 -17.34
N LEU A 128 -8.00 21.53 -17.76
CA LEU A 128 -9.10 22.10 -16.97
C LEU A 128 -10.30 21.14 -16.85
N SER A 129 -10.59 20.36 -17.90
CA SER A 129 -11.65 19.35 -17.90
C SER A 129 -11.35 18.23 -16.89
N ASP A 130 -10.14 17.66 -16.92
CA ASP A 130 -9.74 16.59 -16.00
C ASP A 130 -9.82 17.03 -14.53
N LYS A 131 -9.41 18.28 -14.26
CA LYS A 131 -9.49 18.86 -12.91
C LYS A 131 -10.94 19.12 -12.48
N SER A 132 -11.83 19.40 -13.42
CA SER A 132 -13.26 19.61 -13.15
C SER A 132 -14.00 18.31 -12.84
N ASP A 133 -13.70 17.21 -13.54
CA ASP A 133 -14.34 15.90 -13.31
C ASP A 133 -14.01 15.35 -11.92
N ARG A 134 -12.75 15.49 -11.47
CA ARG A 134 -12.33 15.12 -10.11
C ARG A 134 -13.05 15.94 -9.02
N LEU A 135 -13.28 17.23 -9.27
CA LEU A 135 -14.02 18.08 -8.33
C LEU A 135 -15.51 17.70 -8.29
N ILE A 136 -16.12 17.40 -9.43
CA ILE A 136 -17.52 16.97 -9.51
C ILE A 136 -17.75 15.64 -8.78
N GLU A 137 -16.86 14.66 -8.96
CA GLU A 137 -16.93 13.39 -8.21
C GLU A 137 -16.79 13.60 -6.69
N SER A 138 -15.92 14.51 -6.25
CA SER A 138 -15.74 14.83 -4.83
C SER A 138 -16.99 15.46 -4.20
N ILE A 139 -17.74 16.26 -4.96
CA ILE A 139 -18.99 16.90 -4.52
C ILE A 139 -20.15 15.89 -4.54
N LEU A 140 -20.24 15.02 -5.54
CA LEU A 140 -21.26 13.98 -5.64
C LEU A 140 -21.13 12.89 -4.58
N LYS A 141 -19.90 12.57 -4.15
CA LYS A 141 -19.61 11.54 -3.14
C LYS A 141 -19.68 12.07 -1.70
N GLY A 142 -19.77 13.39 -1.51
CA GLY A 142 -19.81 14.07 -0.23
C GLY A 142 -21.20 14.45 0.29
N ARG A 143 -22.28 13.96 -0.32
CA ARG A 143 -23.67 14.21 0.10
C ARG A 143 -24.45 12.91 0.30
#